data_AF-A0A0B2RVI8-F1
#
_entry.id   AF-A0A0B2RVI8-F1
#
_cell.length_a   1.000
_cell.length_b   1.000
_cell.length_c   1.000
_cell.angle_alpha   90.00
_cell.angle_beta   90.00
_cell.angle_gamma   90.00
#
_symmetry.space_group_name_H-M   'P 1'
#
loop_
_entity.id
_entity.type
_entity.pdbx_description
1 polymer ?
#
loop_
_entity_poly.entity_id
_entity_poly.type
_entity_poly.pdbx_seq_one_letter_code
_entity_poly.pdbx_strand_id
1 'polypeptide(L)'
;MPDSKSTFHPALVVSNIKNHVSIILEMKNVQYATCVSTYCQYLKSLSDQLKNVDFPVDNNRLVLQLVSGLTEPYKGVTTLIRQSDPLPQFYQARSMLVFKES
;
A
#
# COMPACT_ATOMS: atom_id res chain seq x y z
N MET A 1 -42.28 13.26 -9.96
CA MET A 1 -40.88 12.79 -9.86
C MET A 1 -39.97 13.99 -10.07
N PRO A 2 -39.12 14.34 -9.10
CA PRO A 2 -37.80 14.87 -9.46
C PRO A 2 -36.68 14.32 -8.56
N ASP A 3 -35.74 13.67 -9.24
CA ASP A 3 -34.29 13.60 -9.07
C ASP A 3 -33.68 13.94 -7.70
N SER A 4 -33.17 12.88 -7.03
CA SER A 4 -32.23 12.97 -5.93
C SER A 4 -30.94 13.66 -6.38
N LYS A 5 -30.87 14.99 -6.26
CA LYS A 5 -29.60 15.73 -6.32
C LYS A 5 -28.68 15.19 -5.22
N SER A 6 -27.71 14.36 -5.62
CA SER A 6 -26.58 13.99 -4.79
C SER A 6 -25.80 15.27 -4.46
N THR A 7 -26.05 15.80 -3.27
CA THR A 7 -25.39 17.00 -2.77
C THR A 7 -23.94 16.62 -2.45
N PHE A 8 -23.03 16.84 -3.40
CA PHE A 8 -21.60 16.77 -3.15
C PHE A 8 -21.23 17.85 -2.12
N HIS A 9 -21.19 17.47 -0.85
CA HIS A 9 -20.76 18.37 0.21
C HIS A 9 -19.23 18.51 0.14
N PRO A 10 -18.69 19.73 -0.07
CA PRO A 10 -17.25 19.96 -0.12
C PRO A 10 -16.53 19.47 1.14
N ALA A 11 -17.19 19.48 2.30
CA ALA A 11 -16.65 18.95 3.56
C ALA A 11 -16.39 17.43 3.52
N LEU A 12 -17.22 16.64 2.82
CA LEU A 12 -17.01 15.19 2.64
C LEU A 12 -15.86 14.94 1.65
N VAL A 13 -15.76 15.74 0.59
CA VAL A 13 -14.66 15.67 -0.39
C VAL A 13 -13.33 16.08 0.25
N VAL A 14 -13.29 17.13 1.08
CA VAL A 14 -12.06 17.59 1.74
C VAL A 14 -11.58 16.59 2.80
N SER A 15 -12.48 15.94 3.53
CA SER A 15 -12.13 14.87 4.47
C SER A 15 -11.58 13.64 3.73
N ASN A 16 -12.20 13.25 2.61
CA ASN A 16 -11.72 12.15 1.77
C ASN A 16 -10.41 12.50 1.07
N ILE A 17 -10.23 13.71 0.52
CA ILE A 17 -8.96 14.14 -0.12
C ILE A 17 -7.84 14.25 0.90
N LYS A 18 -8.09 14.81 2.10
CA LYS A 18 -7.08 14.83 3.18
C LYS A 18 -6.74 13.42 3.66
N ASN A 19 -7.72 12.52 3.81
CA ASN A 19 -7.46 11.12 4.15
C ASN A 19 -6.71 10.40 3.01
N HIS A 20 -7.09 10.56 1.75
CA HIS A 20 -6.43 9.92 0.60
C HIS A 20 -4.99 10.40 0.41
N VAL A 21 -4.76 11.71 0.48
CA VAL A 21 -3.41 12.28 0.35
C VAL A 21 -2.57 11.89 1.56
N SER A 22 -3.10 11.94 2.79
CA SER A 22 -2.40 11.43 3.98
C SER A 22 -2.10 9.94 3.88
N ILE A 23 -3.01 9.10 3.39
CA ILE A 23 -2.84 7.65 3.25
C ILE A 23 -1.76 7.31 2.20
N ILE A 24 -1.77 7.97 1.04
CA ILE A 24 -0.74 7.79 0.00
C ILE A 24 0.63 8.32 0.48
N LEU A 25 0.66 9.38 1.29
CA LEU A 25 1.87 9.91 1.89
C LEU A 25 2.38 9.03 3.04
N GLU A 26 1.49 8.46 3.84
CA GLU A 26 1.80 7.46 4.86
C GLU A 26 2.43 6.21 4.21
N MET A 27 1.88 5.69 3.09
CA MET A 27 2.54 4.61 2.32
C MET A 27 4.00 4.94 1.96
N LYS A 28 4.28 6.23 1.67
CA LYS A 28 5.61 6.72 1.29
C LYS A 28 6.52 7.08 2.48
N ASN A 29 5.97 7.30 3.68
CA ASN A 29 6.71 7.76 4.85
C ASN A 29 6.94 6.67 5.91
N VAL A 30 6.49 5.44 5.66
CA VAL A 30 6.73 4.32 6.55
C VAL A 30 8.19 3.87 6.45
N GLN A 31 9.04 4.47 7.27
CA GLN A 31 10.35 3.96 7.65
C GLN A 31 10.17 2.93 8.77
N TYR A 32 9.77 1.70 8.45
CA TYR A 32 9.68 0.61 9.44
C TYR A 32 10.68 -0.50 9.09
N ALA A 33 11.79 -0.52 9.81
CA ALA A 33 12.84 -1.53 9.68
C ALA A 33 13.05 -2.28 11.01
N THR A 34 12.01 -2.95 11.52
CA THR A 34 12.17 -3.86 12.67
C THR A 34 11.48 -5.22 12.49
N CYS A 35 10.44 -5.35 11.65
CA CYS A 35 9.86 -6.64 11.25
C CYS A 35 9.09 -6.52 9.93
N VAL A 36 9.44 -7.33 8.91
CA VAL A 36 8.79 -7.31 7.59
C VAL A 36 7.30 -7.60 7.70
N SER A 37 6.92 -8.51 8.61
CA SER A 37 5.53 -8.93 8.79
C SER A 37 4.63 -7.78 9.24
N THR A 38 5.09 -6.95 10.17
CA THR A 38 4.33 -5.78 10.68
C THR A 38 4.13 -4.75 9.57
N TYR A 39 5.18 -4.47 8.78
CA TYR A 39 5.07 -3.54 7.67
C TYR A 39 4.10 -4.04 6.59
N CYS A 40 4.17 -5.32 6.26
CA CYS A 40 3.23 -5.94 5.31
C CYS A 40 1.78 -5.88 5.79
N GLN A 41 1.53 -6.11 7.08
CA GLN A 41 0.19 -6.02 7.67
C GLN A 41 -0.36 -4.59 7.60
N TYR A 42 0.47 -3.58 7.89
CA TYR A 42 0.10 -2.18 7.78
C TYR A 42 -0.30 -1.82 6.33
N LEU A 43 0.55 -2.14 5.35
CA LEU A 43 0.26 -1.89 3.94
C LEU A 43 -1.02 -2.59 3.47
N LYS A 44 -1.26 -3.82 3.95
CA LYS A 44 -2.48 -4.57 3.61
C LYS A 44 -3.72 -3.92 4.20
N SER A 45 -3.69 -3.57 5.49
CA SER A 45 -4.79 -2.85 6.15
C SER A 45 -5.15 -1.56 5.40
N LEU A 46 -4.14 -0.81 4.98
CA LEU A 46 -4.32 0.42 4.24
C LEU A 46 -4.94 0.19 2.86
N SER A 47 -4.47 -0.82 2.14
CA SER A 47 -5.05 -1.23 0.86
C SER A 47 -6.52 -1.66 1.01
N ASP A 48 -6.87 -2.33 2.10
CA ASP A 48 -8.24 -2.79 2.36
C ASP A 48 -9.15 -1.62 2.74
N GLN A 49 -8.66 -0.65 3.52
CA GLN A 49 -9.39 0.59 3.80
C GLN A 49 -9.66 1.39 2.53
N LEU A 50 -8.68 1.50 1.64
CA LEU A 50 -8.82 2.18 0.36
C LEU A 50 -9.81 1.48 -0.57
N LYS A 51 -9.83 0.14 -0.58
CA LYS A 51 -10.83 -0.65 -1.30
C LYS A 51 -12.25 -0.36 -0.83
N ASN A 52 -12.45 -0.16 0.48
CA ASN A 52 -13.77 0.11 1.06
C ASN A 52 -14.32 1.50 0.72
N VAL A 53 -13.49 2.42 0.24
CA VAL A 53 -13.89 3.77 -0.21
C VAL A 53 -13.88 3.90 -1.74
N ASP A 54 -14.07 2.77 -2.45
CA ASP A 54 -14.07 2.68 -3.92
C ASP A 54 -12.76 3.14 -4.59
N PHE A 55 -11.64 3.08 -3.86
CA PHE A 55 -10.32 3.41 -4.37
C PHE A 55 -9.35 2.22 -4.23
N PRO A 56 -9.58 1.10 -4.92
CA PRO A 56 -8.72 -0.08 -4.79
C PRO A 56 -7.27 0.24 -5.21
N VAL A 57 -6.31 -0.21 -4.41
CA VAL A 57 -4.89 -0.19 -4.77
C VAL A 57 -4.57 -1.43 -5.59
N ASP A 58 -3.93 -1.25 -6.74
CA ASP A 58 -3.49 -2.36 -7.57
C ASP A 58 -2.33 -3.13 -6.93
N ASN A 59 -2.23 -4.43 -7.22
CA ASN A 59 -1.20 -5.31 -6.65
C ASN A 59 0.21 -4.77 -6.91
N ASN A 60 0.48 -4.31 -8.13
CA ASN A 60 1.81 -3.89 -8.54
C ASN A 60 2.24 -2.66 -7.74
N ARG A 61 1.36 -1.68 -7.56
CA ARG A 61 1.60 -0.52 -6.71
C ARG A 61 1.80 -0.91 -5.26
N LEU A 62 1.02 -1.86 -4.74
CA LEU A 62 1.18 -2.35 -3.37
C LEU A 62 2.54 -3.04 -3.15
N VAL A 63 2.99 -3.86 -4.11
CA VAL A 63 4.30 -4.52 -4.12
C VAL A 63 5.43 -3.50 -4.25
N LEU A 64 5.29 -2.51 -5.13
CA LEU A 64 6.27 -1.44 -5.31
C LEU A 64 6.41 -0.58 -4.05
N GLN A 65 5.31 -0.32 -3.32
CA GLN A 65 5.38 0.37 -2.02
C GLN A 65 6.08 -0.50 -0.98
N LEU A 66 5.73 -1.79 -0.89
CA LEU A 66 6.38 -2.75 0.02
C LEU A 66 7.90 -2.78 -0.16
N VAL A 67 8.39 -2.88 -1.39
CA VAL A 67 9.84 -2.94 -1.64
C VAL A 67 10.55 -1.58 -1.49
N SER A 68 9.81 -0.47 -1.52
CA SER A 68 10.37 0.89 -1.39
C SER A 68 10.50 1.34 0.05
N GLY A 69 9.67 0.82 0.97
CA GLY A 69 9.77 1.12 2.41
C GLY A 69 10.75 0.26 3.20
N LEU A 70 11.42 -0.70 2.55
CA LEU A 70 12.40 -1.59 3.19
C LEU A 70 13.83 -1.08 2.99
N THR A 71 14.66 -1.24 4.03
CA THR A 71 16.04 -0.74 4.10
C THR A 71 17.08 -1.76 3.60
N GLU A 72 18.36 -1.38 3.61
CA GLU A 72 19.53 -2.16 3.15
C GLU A 72 19.52 -3.68 3.43
N PRO A 73 19.13 -4.22 4.61
CA PRO A 73 19.13 -5.67 4.84
C PRO A 73 18.28 -6.48 3.83
N TYR A 74 17.27 -5.85 3.23
CA TYR A 74 16.36 -6.49 2.28
C TYR A 74 16.66 -6.15 0.82
N LYS A 75 17.65 -5.29 0.54
CA LYS A 75 17.92 -4.71 -0.79
C LYS A 75 18.08 -5.74 -1.90
N GLY A 76 18.73 -6.88 -1.63
CA GLY A 76 18.89 -7.94 -2.61
C GLY A 76 17.54 -8.55 -3.03
N VAL A 77 16.70 -8.87 -2.05
CA VAL A 77 15.38 -9.47 -2.30
C VAL A 77 14.41 -8.44 -2.90
N THR A 78 14.43 -7.18 -2.44
CA THR A 78 13.63 -6.12 -3.02
C THR A 78 14.00 -5.86 -4.48
N THR A 79 15.29 -5.91 -4.83
CA THR A 79 15.74 -5.80 -6.21
C THR A 79 15.23 -6.96 -7.07
N LEU A 80 15.33 -8.20 -6.57
CA LEU A 80 14.82 -9.37 -7.26
C LEU A 80 13.31 -9.26 -7.53
N ILE A 81 12.53 -8.86 -6.53
CA ILE A 81 11.08 -8.64 -6.66
C ILE A 81 10.77 -7.59 -7.73
N ARG A 82 11.53 -6.49 -7.80
CA ARG A 82 11.34 -5.42 -8.79
C ARG A 82 11.69 -5.84 -10.22
N GLN A 83 12.59 -6.80 -10.38
CA GLN A 83 13.05 -7.29 -11.68
C GLN A 83 12.19 -8.43 -12.24
N SER A 84 11.35 -9.06 -11.43
CA SER A 84 10.42 -10.11 -11.87
C SER A 84 9.40 -9.59 -12.90
N ASP A 85 9.19 -10.37 -13.96
CA ASP A 85 8.15 -10.14 -14.97
C ASP A 85 7.32 -11.43 -15.19
N PRO A 86 6.02 -11.45 -14.81
CA PRO A 86 5.29 -10.35 -14.16
C PRO A 86 5.71 -10.15 -12.70
N LEU A 87 5.46 -8.94 -12.17
CA LEU A 87 5.62 -8.65 -10.74
C LEU A 87 4.87 -9.70 -9.89
N PRO A 88 5.48 -10.22 -8.80
CA PRO A 88 4.84 -11.21 -7.98
C PRO A 88 3.62 -10.63 -7.26
N GLN A 89 2.75 -11.52 -6.76
CA GLN A 89 1.66 -11.10 -5.89
C GLN A 89 2.19 -10.59 -4.55
N PHE A 90 1.48 -9.66 -3.92
CA PHE A 90 1.86 -9.06 -2.63
C PHE A 90 2.25 -10.10 -1.56
N TYR A 91 1.46 -11.17 -1.44
CA TYR A 91 1.74 -12.24 -0.47
C TYR A 91 3.01 -13.03 -0.79
N GLN A 92 3.33 -13.21 -2.08
CA GLN A 92 4.56 -13.86 -2.51
C GLN A 92 5.77 -12.96 -2.25
N ALA A 93 5.67 -11.67 -2.57
CA ALA A 93 6.70 -10.68 -2.24
C ALA A 93 6.99 -10.64 -0.72
N ARG A 94 5.95 -10.64 0.12
CA ARG A 94 6.09 -10.77 1.58
C ARG A 94 6.84 -12.04 1.97
N SER A 95 6.46 -13.19 1.40
CA SER A 95 7.10 -14.47 1.73
C SER A 95 8.59 -14.48 1.42
N MET A 96 8.98 -13.89 0.28
CA MET A 96 10.39 -13.76 -0.12
C MET A 96 11.17 -12.89 0.87
N LEU A 97 10.55 -11.83 1.38
CA LEU A 97 11.18 -10.90 2.33
C LEU A 97 11.31 -11.49 3.74
N VAL A 98 10.28 -12.19 4.22
CA VAL A 98 10.30 -12.86 5.53
C VAL A 98 11.36 -13.98 5.58
N PHE A 99 11.57 -14.69 4.47
CA PHE A 99 12.64 -15.71 4.41
C PHE A 99 14.04 -15.12 4.61
N LYS A 100 14.26 -13.85 4.24
CA LYS A 100 15.53 -13.14 4.46
C LYS A 100 15.72 -12.66 5.90
N GLU A 101 14.64 -12.59 6.69
CA GLU A 101 14.67 -12.21 8.11
C GLU A 101 15.13 -13.36 9.02
N SER A 102 15.08 -14.62 8.55
CA SER A 102 15.57 -15.84 9.23
C SER A 102 17.03 -16.16 8.92
#